data_AF-A0AA48KMG7-F1
#
_entry.id   AF-A0AA48KMG7-F1
#
_cell.length_a   1.000
_cell.length_b   1.000
_cell.length_c   1.000
_cell.angle_alpha   90.00
_cell.angle_beta   90.00
_cell.angle_gamma   90.00
#
_symmetry.space_group_name_H-M   'P 1'
#
loop_
_entity.id
_entity.type
_entity.pdbx_description
1 polymer ?
#
loop_
_entity_poly.entity_id
_entity_poly.type
_entity_poly.pdbx_seq_one_letter_code
_entity_poly.pdbx_strand_id
1 'polypeptide(L)' 'MTDVIATLAGMRRPGLLVQAARMAALTGDAERRARRRPLPTLLAEEDRLNAARLGGGLGYSPTRHVEVMSAILCAARSVV' A
#
# COMPACT_ATOMS: atom_id res chain seq x y z
N MET A 1 9.25 -14.78 3.97
CA MET A 1 8.09 -14.57 4.89
C MET A 1 8.42 -13.55 5.97
N THR A 2 9.45 -13.77 6.79
CA THR A 2 9.91 -12.85 7.85
C THR A 2 10.21 -11.43 7.36
N ASP A 3 10.80 -11.32 6.17
CA ASP A 3 11.21 -10.03 5.60
C ASP A 3 10.01 -9.10 5.27
N VAL A 4 8.92 -9.65 4.72
CA VAL A 4 7.72 -8.87 4.37
C VAL A 4 7.01 -8.35 5.62
N ILE A 5 6.81 -9.22 6.62
CA ILE A 5 6.15 -8.82 7.88
C ILE A 5 7.00 -7.80 8.63
N ALA A 6 8.33 -7.98 8.67
CA ALA A 6 9.25 -7.01 9.28
C ALA A 6 9.21 -5.65 8.56
N THR A 7 9.19 -5.66 7.22
CA THR A 7 9.07 -4.44 6.41
C THR A 7 7.78 -3.69 6.73
N LEU A 8 6.63 -4.39 6.70
CA LEU A 8 5.33 -3.78 7.00
C LEU A 8 5.24 -3.27 8.44
N ALA A 9 5.84 -3.97 9.41
CA ALA A 9 5.87 -3.54 10.80
C ALA A 9 6.68 -2.25 11.02
N GLY A 10 7.68 -1.99 10.17
CA GLY A 10 8.46 -0.75 10.17
C GLY A 10 7.73 0.45 9.54
N MET A 11 6.68 0.22 8.74
CA MET A 11 5.97 1.29 8.05
C MET A 11 5.06 2.07 9.00
N ARG A 12 5.20 3.40 9.01
CA ARG A 12 4.31 4.30 9.76
C ARG A 12 3.51 5.18 8.81
N ARG A 13 2.18 5.07 8.86
CA ARG A 13 1.25 5.80 7.99
C ARG A 13 0.11 6.43 8.80
N PRO A 14 -0.52 7.51 8.32
CA PRO A 14 -1.68 8.11 8.99
C PRO A 14 -2.80 7.10 9.19
N GLY A 15 -3.43 7.08 10.37
CA GLY A 15 -4.43 6.07 10.73
C GLY A 15 -5.60 5.97 9.73
N LEU A 16 -6.10 7.12 9.27
CA LEU A 16 -7.17 7.18 8.28
C LEU A 16 -6.79 6.50 6.94
N LEU A 17 -5.54 6.67 6.51
CA LEU A 17 -5.03 6.04 5.29
C LEU A 17 -5.01 4.51 5.43
N VAL A 18 -4.55 4.02 6.58
CA VAL A 18 -4.53 2.59 6.88
C VAL A 18 -5.95 2.01 6.94
N GLN A 19 -6.89 2.74 7.55
CA GLN A 19 -8.30 2.32 7.61
C GLN A 19 -8.92 2.25 6.21
N ALA A 20 -8.74 3.27 5.38
CA ALA A 20 -9.23 3.28 4.01
C ALA A 20 -8.60 2.14 3.18
N ALA A 21 -7.30 1.89 3.32
CA ALA A 21 -6.62 0.79 2.65
C ALA A 21 -7.16 -0.58 3.09
N ARG A 22 -7.45 -0.78 4.39
CA ARG A 22 -8.06 -2.02 4.89
C ARG A 22 -9.45 -2.24 4.29
N MET A 23 -10.29 -1.21 4.22
CA MET A 23 -11.61 -1.29 3.58
C MET A 23 -11.48 -1.60 2.08
N ALA A 24 -10.61 -0.89 1.37
CA ALA A 24 -10.37 -1.12 -0.05
C ALA A 24 -9.78 -2.51 -0.34
N ALA A 25 -8.99 -3.07 0.57
CA ALA A 25 -8.41 -4.41 0.44
C ALA A 25 -9.44 -5.55 0.52
N LEU A 26 -10.69 -5.27 0.91
CA LEU A 26 -11.80 -6.22 0.85
C LEU A 26 -12.48 -6.24 -0.52
N THR A 27 -12.10 -5.34 -1.43
CA THR A 27 -12.64 -5.28 -2.79
C THR A 27 -11.81 -6.13 -3.76
N GLY A 28 -12.46 -6.71 -4.77
CA GLY A 28 -11.76 -7.50 -5.80
C GLY A 28 -10.76 -6.69 -6.63
N ASP A 29 -10.88 -5.36 -6.64
CA ASP A 29 -9.95 -4.49 -7.34
C ASP A 29 -8.55 -4.48 -6.71
N ALA A 30 -8.45 -4.58 -5.38
CA ALA A 30 -7.18 -4.63 -4.68
C ALA A 30 -6.42 -5.93 -5.00
N GLU A 31 -7.12 -7.06 -5.03
CA GLU A 31 -6.54 -8.35 -5.44
C GLU A 31 -6.07 -8.33 -6.89
N ARG A 32 -6.87 -7.76 -7.80
CA ARG A 32 -6.46 -7.61 -9.20
C ARG A 32 -5.20 -6.77 -9.34
N ARG A 33 -5.06 -5.68 -8.58
CA ARG A 33 -3.83 -4.85 -8.57
C ARG A 33 -2.64 -5.62 -8.00
N ALA A 34 -2.83 -6.37 -6.91
CA ALA A 34 -1.79 -7.20 -6.29
C ALA A 34 -1.27 -8.29 -7.24
N ARG A 35 -2.14 -8.93 -8.03
CA ARG A 35 -1.71 -9.96 -9.01
C ARG A 35 -0.93 -9.38 -10.18
N ARG A 36 -1.20 -8.13 -10.57
CA ARG A 36 -0.56 -7.47 -11.72
C ARG A 36 0.80 -6.86 -11.41
N ARG A 37 1.12 -6.62 -10.13
CA ARG A 37 2.33 -5.92 -9.71
C ARG A 37 3.00 -6.69 -8.57
N PRO A 38 4.29 -7.04 -8.70
CA PRO A 38 4.99 -7.71 -7.61
C PRO A 38 5.12 -6.79 -6.40
N LEU A 39 5.14 -7.37 -5.20
CA LEU A 39 5.15 -6.64 -3.93
C LEU A 39 6.27 -5.57 -3.83
N PRO A 40 7.53 -5.81 -4.26
CA PRO A 40 8.56 -4.78 -4.24
C PRO A 40 8.22 -3.53 -5.07
N THR A 41 7.57 -3.71 -6.23
CA THR A 41 7.11 -2.57 -7.05
C THR A 41 6.02 -1.78 -6.36
N LEU A 42 5.11 -2.45 -5.64
CA LEU A 42 4.06 -1.79 -4.86
C LEU A 42 4.66 -1.00 -3.69
N LEU A 43 5.62 -1.58 -2.96
CA LEU A 43 6.32 -0.90 -1.87
C LEU A 43 7.08 0.34 -2.37
N ALA A 44 7.82 0.23 -3.48
CA ALA A 44 8.52 1.36 -4.06
C ALA A 44 7.58 2.51 -4.50
N GLU A 45 6.39 2.17 -5.02
CA GLU A 45 5.38 3.17 -5.37
C GLU A 45 4.76 3.81 -4.12
N GLU A 46 4.53 3.02 -3.07
CA GLU A 46 4.04 3.51 -1.79
C GLU A 46 5.02 4.51 -1.16
N ASP A 47 6.33 4.22 -1.18
CA ASP A 47 7.35 5.13 -0.68
C ASP A 47 7.35 6.46 -1.44
N ARG A 48 7.19 6.43 -2.78
CA ARG A 48 7.05 7.66 -3.59
C ARG A 48 5.81 8.46 -3.19
N LEU A 49 4.67 7.80 -2.98
CA LEU A 49 3.43 8.45 -2.58
C LEU A 49 3.53 9.04 -1.17
N ASN A 50 4.19 8.34 -0.25
CA ASN A 50 4.42 8.85 1.10
C ASN A 50 5.41 10.03 1.10
N ALA A 51 6.45 10.00 0.25
CA ALA A 51 7.34 11.15 0.05
C ALA A 51 6.58 12.37 -0.50
N ALA A 52 5.74 12.18 -1.52
CA ALA A 52 4.90 13.24 -2.08
C ALA A 52 3.89 13.81 -1.06
N ARG A 53 3.32 12.94 -0.21
CA ARG A 53 2.43 13.35 0.90
C ARG A 53 3.16 14.26 1.91
N LEU A 54 4.42 13.96 2.22
CA LEU A 54 5.24 14.74 3.14
C LEU A 54 5.79 16.03 2.50
N GLY A 55 6.08 16.01 1.21
CA GLY A 55 6.67 17.11 0.44
C GLY A 55 5.72 18.22 -0.01
N GLY A 56 4.57 18.41 0.65
CA GLY A 56 3.64 19.49 0.34
C GLY A 56 2.56 19.17 -0.70
N GLY A 57 2.43 17.91 -1.13
CA GLY A 57 1.22 17.41 -1.78
C GLY A 57 1.05 17.70 -3.28
N LEU A 58 1.98 18.41 -3.93
CA LEU A 58 1.93 18.58 -5.40
C LEU A 58 2.04 17.22 -6.08
N GLY A 59 0.98 16.83 -6.80
CA GLY A 59 0.88 15.51 -7.45
C GLY A 59 0.55 14.35 -6.51
N TYR A 60 0.33 14.59 -5.22
CA TYR A 60 -0.11 13.56 -4.29
C TYR A 60 -1.60 13.23 -4.48
N SER A 61 -1.89 11.96 -4.71
CA SER A 61 -3.27 11.44 -4.75
C SER A 61 -3.51 10.50 -3.56
N PRO A 62 -4.33 10.91 -2.57
CA PRO A 62 -4.73 10.04 -1.47
C PRO A 62 -5.43 8.77 -1.97
N THR A 63 -6.25 8.87 -3.01
CA THR A 63 -6.94 7.73 -3.62
C THR A 63 -5.95 6.72 -4.17
N ARG A 64 -4.95 7.16 -4.95
CA ARG A 64 -3.90 6.28 -5.46
C ARG A 64 -3.10 5.63 -4.32
N HIS A 65 -2.85 6.36 -3.24
CA HIS A 65 -2.16 5.83 -2.07
C HIS A 65 -2.97 4.71 -1.40
N VAL A 66 -4.29 4.88 -1.25
CA VAL A 66 -5.18 3.83 -0.75
C VAL A 66 -5.19 2.61 -1.69
N GLU A 67 -5.22 2.80 -3.01
CA GLU A 67 -5.16 1.71 -3.99
C GLU A 67 -3.86 0.91 -3.90
N VAL A 68 -2.71 1.57 -3.73
CA VAL A 68 -1.41 0.91 -3.58
C VAL A 68 -1.31 0.19 -2.25
N MET A 69 -1.70 0.84 -1.15
CA MET A 69 -1.70 0.24 0.18
C MET A 69 -2.62 -0.98 0.27
N SER A 70 -3.83 -0.91 -0.30
CA SER A 70 -4.74 -2.06 -0.33
C SER A 70 -4.19 -3.22 -1.15
N ALA A 71 -3.52 -2.94 -2.28
CA ALA A 71 -2.83 -3.97 -3.06
C ALA A 71 -1.66 -4.61 -2.28
N ILE A 72 -0.88 -3.83 -1.52
CA ILE A 72 0.17 -4.35 -0.64
C ILE A 72 -0.43 -5.29 0.41
N LEU A 73 -1.52 -4.89 1.05
CA LEU A 73 -2.20 -5.72 2.06
C LEU A 73 -2.70 -7.04 1.44
N CYS A 74 -3.26 -7.01 0.22
CA CYS A 74 -3.67 -8.23 -0.48
C CYS A 74 -2.46 -9.11 -0.85
N ALA A 75 -1.40 -8.53 -1.41
CA ALA A 75 -0.19 -9.24 -1.77
C ALA A 75 0.48 -9.90 -0.56
N ALA A 76 0.56 -9.19 0.57
CA ALA A 76 1.11 -9.73 1.81
C ALA A 76 0.31 -10.92 2.35
N ARG A 77 -1.03 -10.90 2.23
CA ARG A 77 -1.88 -12.05 2.61
C ARG A 77 -1.64 -13.27 1.74
N SER A 78 -1.30 -13.10 0.46
CA SER A 78 -1.03 -14.23 -0.46
C SER A 78 0.36 -14.86 -0.31
N VAL A 79 1.25 -14.23 0.47
CA VAL A 79 2.61 -14.73 0.76
C VAL A 79 2.64 -15.55 2.08
N VAL A 80 1.55 -15.53 2.85
CA VAL A 80 1.30 -16.36 4.04
C VAL A 80 0.54 -17.61 3.63
#